data_AF-A0A401YVY6-F1
#
_entry.id   AF-A0A401YVY6-F1
#
_cell.length_a   1.000
_cell.length_b   1.000
_cell.length_c   1.000
_cell.angle_alpha   90.00
_cell.angle_beta   90.00
_cell.angle_gamma   90.00
#
_symmetry.space_group_name_H-M   'P 1'
#
loop_
_entity.id
_entity.type
_entity.pdbx_description
1 polymer ?
#
loop_
_entity_poly.entity_id
_entity_poly.type
_entity_poly.pdbx_seq_one_letter_code
_entity_poly.pdbx_strand_id
1 'polypeptide(L)'
;MSPGTNRRRGPMNRLLDRVFLSGTIVETEPIAARMRRIRIEDAGLRGVSCRPGQQVRVHVNDVLSMAGWRKGVGNLLRTYSVWANDPTAGTLDLCVLDHDGGPGPGAAWGRAARCGDRVRFGRPEGGFVLRADAPYHVFVGEETASVALGSMLASVGSGADVYGVIETASAADRLPTPHAERLTWLERGDASAASSTTLAEAVGRLALPATPGVAYVAGEARTVKLVRDRLVAEHGWDRRSVLTKPFWSPGRTGME
;
A
#
# COMPACT_ATOMS: atom_id res chain seq x y z
N MET A 1 -34.74 7.16 23.67
CA MET A 1 -34.36 5.75 23.44
C MET A 1 -35.10 5.27 22.21
N SER A 2 -34.44 5.19 21.05
CA SER A 2 -35.05 4.72 19.81
C SER A 2 -34.59 3.28 19.54
N PRO A 3 -35.50 2.32 19.32
CA PRO A 3 -35.13 0.93 19.16
C PRO A 3 -34.53 0.69 17.78
N GLY A 4 -33.32 0.12 17.76
CA GLY A 4 -32.59 -0.23 16.55
C GLY A 4 -33.34 -1.26 15.71
N THR A 5 -33.57 -0.92 14.44
CA THR A 5 -34.09 -1.83 13.43
C THR A 5 -33.06 -2.91 13.12
N ASN A 6 -33.21 -4.06 13.76
CA ASN A 6 -32.45 -5.27 13.45
C ASN A 6 -32.97 -5.89 12.13
N ARG A 7 -32.49 -5.37 10.98
CA ARG A 7 -32.74 -6.01 9.68
C ARG A 7 -32.02 -7.36 9.67
N ARG A 8 -32.79 -8.45 9.76
CA ARG A 8 -32.29 -9.83 9.64
C ARG A 8 -31.52 -9.98 8.32
N ARG A 9 -30.21 -10.17 8.41
CA ARG A 9 -29.30 -10.39 7.26
C ARG A 9 -29.63 -11.74 6.59
N GLY A 10 -29.88 -11.72 5.28
CA GLY A 10 -30.25 -12.92 4.50
C GLY A 10 -29.11 -13.96 4.36
N PRO A 11 -29.44 -15.21 3.99
CA PRO A 11 -28.51 -16.35 3.97
C PRO A 11 -27.34 -16.17 2.99
N MET A 12 -27.57 -15.51 1.85
CA MET A 12 -26.54 -15.20 0.86
C MET A 12 -25.47 -14.24 1.40
N ASN A 13 -25.85 -13.32 2.29
CA ASN A 13 -24.92 -12.39 2.92
C ASN A 13 -23.96 -13.11 3.88
N ARG A 14 -24.44 -14.14 4.60
CA ARG A 14 -23.60 -14.96 5.52
C ARG A 14 -22.54 -15.79 4.79
N LEU A 15 -22.82 -16.24 3.56
CA LEU A 15 -21.86 -16.99 2.76
C LEU A 15 -20.77 -16.07 2.17
N LEU A 16 -21.15 -14.86 1.75
CA LEU A 16 -20.21 -13.84 1.28
C LEU A 16 -19.33 -13.30 2.43
N ASP A 17 -19.88 -13.14 3.63
CA ASP A 17 -19.14 -12.73 4.85
C ASP A 17 -18.07 -13.76 5.27
N ARG A 18 -18.13 -15.02 4.79
CA ARG A 18 -17.06 -16.01 4.99
C ARG A 18 -15.87 -15.80 4.06
N VAL A 19 -16.08 -15.16 2.92
CA VAL A 19 -15.08 -14.95 1.86
C VAL A 19 -14.52 -13.52 1.91
N PHE A 20 -15.33 -12.54 2.29
CA PHE A 20 -14.97 -11.13 2.35
C PHE A 20 -15.11 -10.57 3.76
N LEU A 21 -14.19 -9.70 4.12
CA LEU A 21 -14.32 -8.82 5.26
C LEU A 21 -15.17 -7.61 4.87
N SER A 22 -15.79 -6.98 5.88
CA SER A 22 -16.44 -5.70 5.69
C SER A 22 -16.29 -4.85 6.94
N GLY A 23 -16.43 -3.54 6.77
CA GLY A 23 -16.49 -2.62 7.89
C GLY A 23 -17.05 -1.27 7.51
N THR A 24 -17.10 -0.39 8.49
CA THR A 24 -17.55 0.99 8.32
C THR A 24 -16.34 1.91 8.37
N ILE A 25 -16.26 2.88 7.47
CA ILE A 25 -15.28 3.95 7.57
C ILE A 25 -15.64 4.80 8.79
N VAL A 26 -14.74 4.86 9.77
CA VAL A 26 -14.95 5.64 11.00
C VAL A 26 -14.17 6.94 10.99
N GLU A 27 -13.10 7.02 10.19
CA GLU A 27 -12.24 8.19 10.10
C GLU A 27 -11.66 8.31 8.68
N THR A 28 -11.56 9.53 8.19
CA THR A 28 -10.82 9.84 6.97
C THR A 28 -10.06 11.14 7.14
N GLU A 29 -8.77 11.16 6.82
CA GLU A 29 -7.93 12.35 6.96
C GLU A 29 -6.87 12.43 5.85
N PRO A 30 -6.43 13.64 5.46
CA PRO A 30 -5.21 13.81 4.69
C PRO A 30 -4.00 13.49 5.58
N ILE A 31 -3.11 12.62 5.10
CA ILE A 31 -1.86 12.26 5.79
C ILE A 31 -0.61 12.74 5.02
N ALA A 32 -0.80 13.14 3.77
CA ALA A 32 0.15 13.89 2.94
C ALA A 32 -0.64 14.69 1.89
N ALA A 33 0.01 15.55 1.10
CA ALA A 33 -0.66 16.43 0.13
C ALA A 33 -1.61 15.67 -0.81
N ARG A 34 -1.17 14.53 -1.35
CA ARG A 34 -1.99 13.67 -2.21
C ARG A 34 -2.38 12.33 -1.57
N MET A 35 -2.14 12.13 -0.28
CA MET A 35 -2.47 10.85 0.38
C MET A 35 -3.54 11.03 1.44
N ARG A 36 -4.58 10.19 1.36
CA ARG A 36 -5.68 10.16 2.35
C ARG A 36 -5.68 8.84 3.11
N ARG A 37 -5.62 8.90 4.44
CA ARG A 37 -5.84 7.76 5.33
C ARG A 37 -7.35 7.53 5.50
N ILE A 38 -7.75 6.26 5.45
CA ILE A 38 -9.13 5.79 5.64
C ILE A 38 -9.07 4.68 6.69
N ARG A 39 -9.65 4.92 7.87
CA ARG A 39 -9.78 3.91 8.92
C ARG A 39 -11.12 3.19 8.81
N ILE A 40 -11.05 1.86 8.77
CA ILE A 40 -12.20 0.98 8.71
C ILE A 40 -12.28 0.22 10.03
N GLU A 41 -13.47 0.14 10.61
CA GLU A 41 -13.74 -0.59 11.86
C GLU A 41 -14.92 -1.56 11.69
N ASP A 42 -14.78 -2.76 12.24
CA ASP A 42 -15.87 -3.73 12.40
C ASP A 42 -15.48 -4.79 13.44
N ALA A 43 -16.46 -5.33 14.18
CA ALA A 43 -16.22 -6.46 15.07
C ALA A 43 -15.66 -7.69 14.32
N GLY A 44 -16.00 -7.85 13.03
CA GLY A 44 -15.47 -8.90 12.17
C GLY A 44 -13.99 -8.76 11.80
N LEU A 45 -13.36 -7.62 12.10
CA LEU A 45 -11.91 -7.42 11.95
C LEU A 45 -11.12 -7.82 13.19
N ARG A 46 -11.79 -8.15 14.30
CA ARG A 46 -11.10 -8.64 15.49
C ARG A 46 -10.42 -9.98 15.21
N GLY A 47 -9.16 -10.09 15.61
CA GLY A 47 -8.30 -11.25 15.33
C GLY A 47 -7.81 -11.35 13.87
N VAL A 48 -8.15 -10.39 13.00
CA VAL A 48 -7.56 -10.31 11.65
C VAL A 48 -6.24 -9.58 11.75
N SER A 49 -5.15 -10.33 11.72
CA SER A 49 -3.79 -9.78 11.74
C SER A 49 -3.24 -9.58 10.33
N CYS A 50 -2.57 -8.44 10.12
CA CYS A 50 -1.83 -8.13 8.90
C CYS A 50 -0.34 -8.18 9.17
N ARG A 51 0.44 -8.85 8.31
CA ARG A 51 1.89 -8.71 8.32
C ARG A 51 2.29 -7.39 7.65
N PRO A 52 3.34 -6.69 8.12
CA PRO A 52 3.79 -5.43 7.53
C PRO A 52 4.12 -5.60 6.04
N GLY A 53 3.53 -4.77 5.18
CA GLY A 53 3.63 -4.85 3.72
C GLY A 53 2.49 -5.59 2.99
N GLN A 54 1.61 -6.28 3.72
CA GLN A 54 0.46 -6.94 3.11
C GLN A 54 -0.56 -5.95 2.53
N GLN A 55 -1.41 -6.49 1.67
CA GLN A 55 -2.45 -5.74 0.97
C GLN A 55 -3.81 -6.39 1.16
N VAL A 56 -4.86 -5.63 0.85
CA VAL A 56 -6.22 -6.12 0.69
C VAL A 56 -6.78 -5.68 -0.66
N ARG A 57 -7.71 -6.45 -1.21
CA ARG A 57 -8.48 -6.07 -2.40
C ARG A 57 -9.81 -5.46 -1.97
N VAL A 58 -10.00 -4.18 -2.23
CA VAL A 58 -11.16 -3.38 -1.85
C VAL A 58 -12.15 -3.30 -3.02
N HIS A 59 -13.43 -3.44 -2.71
CA HIS A 59 -14.51 -3.17 -3.66
C HIS A 59 -14.72 -1.64 -3.74
N VAL A 60 -14.28 -1.03 -4.84
CA VAL A 60 -14.28 0.44 -5.01
C VAL A 60 -15.47 0.98 -5.84
N ASN A 61 -16.28 0.09 -6.42
CA ASN A 61 -17.49 0.44 -7.18
C ASN A 61 -18.71 -0.25 -6.59
N ASP A 62 -19.87 0.41 -6.68
CA ASP A 62 -21.14 -0.17 -6.24
C ASP A 62 -21.53 -1.35 -7.13
N VAL A 63 -21.43 -2.56 -6.57
CA VAL A 63 -21.80 -3.84 -7.17
C VAL A 63 -23.30 -3.89 -7.52
N LEU A 64 -24.12 -3.04 -6.90
CA LEU A 64 -25.56 -2.96 -7.12
C LEU A 64 -25.95 -1.91 -8.17
N SER A 65 -25.02 -1.09 -8.66
CA SER A 65 -25.30 -0.12 -9.71
C SER A 65 -25.26 -0.79 -11.11
N MET A 66 -26.25 -0.48 -11.94
CA MET A 66 -26.32 -0.91 -13.35
C MET A 66 -25.05 -0.51 -14.16
N ALA A 67 -24.35 0.54 -13.71
CA ALA A 67 -23.09 1.01 -14.28
C ALA A 67 -21.90 0.10 -13.96
N GLY A 68 -21.89 -0.58 -12.80
CA GLY A 68 -20.85 -1.53 -12.40
C GLY A 68 -20.86 -2.81 -13.24
N TRP A 69 -22.04 -3.29 -13.62
CA TRP A 69 -22.21 -4.49 -14.46
C TRP A 69 -21.71 -4.29 -15.89
N ARG A 70 -21.82 -3.07 -16.46
CA ARG A 70 -21.33 -2.77 -17.82
C ARG A 70 -19.82 -2.61 -17.93
N LYS A 71 -19.09 -2.40 -16.83
CA LYS A 71 -17.65 -2.02 -16.85
C LYS A 71 -16.66 -3.17 -16.58
N GLY A 72 -17.13 -4.40 -16.43
CA GLY A 72 -16.29 -5.59 -16.24
C GLY A 72 -15.71 -5.76 -14.82
N VAL A 73 -15.47 -7.01 -14.40
CA VAL A 73 -15.03 -7.37 -13.04
C VAL A 73 -13.71 -6.68 -12.62
N GLY A 74 -12.81 -6.43 -13.57
CA GLY A 74 -11.53 -5.73 -13.32
C GLY A 74 -11.66 -4.26 -12.88
N ASN A 75 -12.84 -3.65 -12.98
CA ASN A 75 -13.12 -2.30 -12.46
C ASN A 75 -13.74 -2.29 -11.07
N LEU A 76 -14.03 -3.44 -10.47
CA LEU A 76 -14.70 -3.52 -9.17
C LEU A 76 -13.72 -3.57 -7.99
N LEU A 77 -12.53 -4.15 -8.20
CA LEU A 77 -11.54 -4.37 -7.13
C LEU A 77 -10.31 -3.50 -7.33
N ARG A 78 -9.81 -2.93 -6.23
CA ARG A 78 -8.49 -2.27 -6.21
C ARG A 78 -7.68 -2.75 -5.03
N THR A 79 -6.41 -2.99 -5.29
CA THR A 79 -5.44 -3.45 -4.31
C THR A 79 -4.90 -2.25 -3.54
N TYR A 80 -4.95 -2.33 -2.22
CA TYR A 80 -4.36 -1.33 -1.33
C TYR A 80 -3.50 -1.99 -0.28
N SER A 81 -2.31 -1.45 -0.06
CA SER A 81 -1.48 -1.83 1.08
C SER A 81 -2.14 -1.42 2.39
N VAL A 82 -2.00 -2.28 3.40
CA VAL A 82 -2.46 -1.98 4.76
C VAL A 82 -1.45 -1.05 5.41
N TRP A 83 -1.91 0.13 5.84
CA TRP A 83 -1.09 1.12 6.53
C TRP A 83 -0.88 0.74 8.00
N ALA A 84 -1.97 0.42 8.68
CA ALA A 84 -1.98 -0.03 10.07
C ALA A 84 -3.13 -1.01 10.31
N ASN A 85 -3.00 -1.87 11.32
CA ASN A 85 -4.02 -2.82 11.72
C ASN A 85 -3.96 -3.05 13.22
N ASP A 86 -5.09 -2.88 13.91
CA ASP A 86 -5.27 -3.29 15.30
C ASP A 86 -6.28 -4.44 15.35
N PRO A 87 -5.80 -5.70 15.47
CA PRO A 87 -6.68 -6.86 15.56
C PRO A 87 -7.45 -6.94 16.88
N THR A 88 -7.10 -6.17 17.92
CA THR A 88 -7.82 -6.13 19.19
C THR A 88 -9.00 -5.16 19.09
N ALA A 89 -8.74 -3.94 18.61
CA ALA A 89 -9.79 -2.96 18.35
C ALA A 89 -10.71 -3.39 17.19
N GLY A 90 -10.17 -4.14 16.23
CA GLY A 90 -10.87 -4.48 14.99
C GLY A 90 -10.81 -3.34 13.98
N THR A 91 -9.65 -2.69 13.86
CA THR A 91 -9.44 -1.59 12.91
C THR A 91 -8.39 -1.94 11.86
N LEU A 92 -8.57 -1.34 10.69
CA LEU A 92 -7.67 -1.44 9.55
C LEU A 92 -7.61 -0.11 8.82
N ASP A 93 -6.40 0.43 8.67
CA ASP A 93 -6.14 1.69 8.00
C ASP A 93 -5.60 1.41 6.60
N LEU A 94 -6.19 2.08 5.60
CA LEU A 94 -5.70 2.14 4.23
C LEU A 94 -5.27 3.56 3.91
N CYS A 95 -4.33 3.71 2.98
CA CYS A 95 -3.95 5.01 2.44
C CYS A 95 -4.17 5.00 0.93
N VAL A 96 -4.88 6.01 0.43
CA VAL A 96 -5.20 6.16 -0.99
C VAL A 96 -4.49 7.38 -1.54
N LEU A 97 -3.68 7.14 -2.57
CA LEU A 97 -3.02 8.20 -3.33
C LEU A 97 -4.01 8.77 -4.35
N ASP A 98 -4.15 10.09 -4.30
CA ASP A 98 -4.90 10.87 -5.27
C ASP A 98 -4.00 11.19 -6.46
N HIS A 99 -4.14 10.39 -7.52
CA HIS A 99 -3.34 10.58 -8.74
C HIS A 99 -3.88 11.74 -9.58
N ASP A 100 -2.99 12.65 -9.99
CA ASP A 100 -3.30 13.80 -10.85
C ASP A 100 -3.69 13.37 -12.29
N GLY A 101 -3.42 12.11 -12.67
CA GLY A 101 -3.63 11.56 -14.03
C GLY A 101 -5.07 11.19 -14.42
N GLY A 102 -6.08 11.66 -13.68
CA GLY A 102 -7.49 11.46 -14.02
C GLY A 102 -8.19 10.32 -13.26
N PRO A 103 -9.50 10.08 -13.50
CA PRO A 103 -10.36 9.29 -12.62
C PRO A 103 -10.16 7.78 -12.76
N GLY A 104 -9.04 7.27 -12.24
CA GLY A 104 -8.94 5.85 -11.88
C GLY A 104 -9.95 5.54 -10.77
N PRO A 105 -10.68 4.41 -10.82
CA PRO A 105 -11.76 4.14 -9.86
C PRO A 105 -11.26 4.01 -8.41
N GLY A 106 -9.98 3.68 -8.20
CA GLY A 106 -9.38 3.67 -6.87
C GLY A 106 -9.20 5.06 -6.27
N ALA A 107 -8.61 6.00 -7.02
CA ALA A 107 -8.47 7.38 -6.58
C ALA A 107 -9.83 8.06 -6.42
N ALA A 108 -10.78 7.78 -7.33
CA ALA A 108 -12.15 8.27 -7.23
C ALA A 108 -12.86 7.77 -5.96
N TRP A 109 -12.71 6.49 -5.62
CA TRP A 109 -13.23 5.94 -4.36
C TRP A 109 -12.59 6.59 -3.15
N GLY A 110 -11.26 6.76 -3.13
CA GLY A 110 -10.56 7.44 -2.02
C GLY A 110 -11.04 8.87 -1.81
N ARG A 111 -11.27 9.63 -2.89
CA ARG A 111 -11.85 10.99 -2.82
C ARG A 111 -13.30 11.00 -2.34
N ALA A 112 -14.07 9.96 -2.65
CA ALA A 112 -15.48 9.85 -2.29
C ALA A 112 -15.73 9.30 -0.88
N ALA A 113 -14.79 8.52 -0.32
CA ALA A 113 -14.94 7.85 0.98
C ALA A 113 -15.25 8.84 2.12
N ARG A 114 -16.30 8.57 2.89
CA ARG A 114 -16.74 9.35 4.06
C ARG A 114 -16.98 8.46 5.27
N CYS A 115 -16.88 9.04 6.46
CA CYS A 115 -17.30 8.36 7.69
C CYS A 115 -18.77 7.91 7.57
N GLY A 116 -19.04 6.67 7.97
CA GLY A 116 -20.34 6.01 7.82
C GLY A 116 -20.46 5.10 6.59
N ASP A 117 -19.59 5.25 5.58
CA ASP A 117 -19.63 4.39 4.40
C ASP A 117 -19.24 2.94 4.72
N ARG A 118 -19.93 1.98 4.10
CA ARG A 118 -19.58 0.56 4.21
C ARG A 118 -18.59 0.18 3.12
N VAL A 119 -17.55 -0.56 3.53
CA VAL A 119 -16.50 -1.06 2.64
C VAL A 119 -16.46 -2.58 2.73
N ARG A 120 -16.29 -3.26 1.58
CA ARG A 120 -16.05 -4.70 1.49
C ARG A 120 -14.68 -4.94 0.88
N PHE A 121 -13.93 -5.89 1.45
CA PHE A 121 -12.58 -6.20 0.99
C PHE A 121 -12.19 -7.66 1.29
N GLY A 122 -11.21 -8.17 0.56
CA GLY A 122 -10.63 -9.49 0.81
C GLY A 122 -9.83 -9.54 2.11
N ARG A 123 -9.45 -10.75 2.54
CA ARG A 123 -8.51 -10.92 3.66
C ARG A 123 -7.11 -10.40 3.29
N PRO A 124 -6.28 -10.02 4.28
CA PRO A 124 -4.89 -9.63 4.03
C PRO A 124 -4.13 -10.71 3.25
N GLU A 125 -3.47 -10.32 2.17
CA GLU A 125 -2.75 -11.22 1.26
C GLU A 125 -1.41 -10.63 0.80
N GLY A 126 -0.64 -11.42 0.06
CA GLY A 126 0.66 -11.03 -0.50
C GLY A 126 1.88 -11.49 0.33
N GLY A 127 2.99 -11.72 -0.39
CA GLY A 127 4.28 -12.17 0.16
C GLY A 127 5.36 -11.07 0.23
N PHE A 128 5.05 -9.86 -0.20
CA PHE A 128 5.92 -8.69 -0.03
C PHE A 128 5.76 -8.17 1.40
N VAL A 129 6.42 -8.84 2.33
CA VAL A 129 6.32 -8.59 3.76
C VAL A 129 7.70 -8.41 4.38
N LEU A 130 7.76 -7.64 5.47
CA LEU A 130 8.99 -7.46 6.24
C LEU A 130 9.53 -8.84 6.70
N ARG A 131 10.81 -9.09 6.47
CA ARG A 131 11.55 -10.25 7.00
C ARG A 131 12.21 -9.85 8.33
N ALA A 132 11.87 -10.54 9.40
CA ALA A 132 12.33 -10.21 10.76
C ALA A 132 13.81 -10.52 11.01
N ASP A 133 14.41 -11.40 10.22
CA ASP A 133 15.77 -11.94 10.36
C ASP A 133 16.79 -11.25 9.44
N ALA A 134 16.43 -10.13 8.81
CA ALA A 134 17.36 -9.42 7.94
C ALA A 134 18.48 -8.74 8.76
N PRO A 135 19.75 -8.83 8.33
CA PRO A 135 20.85 -8.10 8.98
C PRO A 135 20.65 -6.58 9.00
N TYR A 136 20.04 -6.07 7.93
CA TYR A 136 19.56 -4.68 7.80
C TYR A 136 18.51 -4.63 6.69
N HIS A 137 17.80 -3.50 6.61
CA HIS A 137 16.70 -3.31 5.66
C HIS A 137 17.00 -2.18 4.67
N VAL A 138 16.60 -2.37 3.41
CA VAL A 138 16.67 -1.35 2.36
C VAL A 138 15.28 -1.12 1.78
N PHE A 139 14.73 0.09 1.90
CA PHE A 139 13.40 0.44 1.40
C PHE A 139 13.50 1.34 0.17
N VAL A 140 12.91 0.92 -0.95
CA VAL A 140 12.99 1.68 -2.20
C VAL A 140 11.63 1.74 -2.88
N GLY A 141 11.24 2.93 -3.31
CA GLY A 141 10.05 3.11 -4.13
C GLY A 141 9.71 4.57 -4.36
N GLU A 142 8.59 4.77 -5.04
CA GLU A 142 7.96 6.09 -5.17
C GLU A 142 6.70 6.20 -4.31
N GLU A 143 5.99 7.33 -4.33
CA GLU A 143 4.87 7.61 -3.44
C GLU A 143 3.78 6.52 -3.39
N THR A 144 3.56 5.74 -4.47
CA THR A 144 2.62 4.61 -4.44
C THR A 144 3.07 3.48 -3.52
N ALA A 145 4.38 3.31 -3.34
CA ALA A 145 5.01 2.31 -2.48
C ALA A 145 5.00 2.71 -1.00
N SER A 146 4.90 4.00 -0.69
CA SER A 146 5.10 4.56 0.65
C SER A 146 4.19 3.94 1.71
N VAL A 147 2.98 3.48 1.35
CA VAL A 147 2.08 2.82 2.30
C VAL A 147 2.63 1.45 2.71
N ALA A 148 3.05 0.63 1.75
CA ALA A 148 3.63 -0.68 2.02
C ALA A 148 4.93 -0.54 2.80
N LEU A 149 5.84 0.30 2.31
CA LEU A 149 7.15 0.52 2.92
C LEU A 149 7.01 1.16 4.31
N GLY A 150 6.10 2.11 4.48
CA GLY A 150 5.83 2.76 5.76
C GLY A 150 5.29 1.81 6.83
N SER A 151 4.40 0.88 6.46
CA SER A 151 3.94 -0.16 7.39
C SER A 151 5.08 -1.07 7.86
N MET A 152 6.03 -1.38 6.95
CA MET A 152 7.24 -2.14 7.28
C MET A 152 8.18 -1.34 8.17
N LEU A 153 8.47 -0.08 7.82
CA LEU A 153 9.29 0.84 8.59
C LEU A 153 8.77 1.01 10.03
N ALA A 154 7.45 1.11 10.21
CA ALA A 154 6.82 1.19 11.51
C ALA A 154 6.96 -0.10 12.36
N SER A 155 7.31 -1.21 11.74
CA SER A 155 7.47 -2.52 12.39
C SER A 155 8.93 -2.94 12.54
N VAL A 156 9.86 -2.19 11.96
CA VAL A 156 11.29 -2.36 12.18
C VAL A 156 11.65 -1.88 13.59
N GLY A 157 12.51 -2.61 14.29
CA GLY A 157 12.95 -2.22 15.62
C GLY A 157 13.80 -0.94 15.59
N SER A 158 13.72 -0.13 16.65
CA SER A 158 14.40 1.18 16.72
C SER A 158 15.92 1.13 16.48
N GLY A 159 16.55 0.01 16.86
CA GLY A 159 17.99 -0.25 16.70
C GLY A 159 18.37 -0.98 15.41
N ALA A 160 17.43 -1.32 14.53
CA ALA A 160 17.76 -1.98 13.28
C ALA A 160 18.34 -0.98 12.26
N ASP A 161 19.30 -1.44 11.47
CA ASP A 161 19.87 -0.63 10.41
C ASP A 161 18.91 -0.53 9.23
N VAL A 162 18.64 0.71 8.81
CA VAL A 162 17.67 1.05 7.77
C VAL A 162 18.35 1.97 6.78
N TYR A 163 18.26 1.61 5.51
CA TYR A 163 18.71 2.40 4.37
C TYR A 163 17.57 2.49 3.36
N GLY A 164 17.69 3.38 2.38
CA GLY A 164 16.70 3.42 1.33
C GLY A 164 16.65 4.74 0.59
N VAL A 165 15.90 4.71 -0.50
CA VAL A 165 15.60 5.89 -1.31
C VAL A 165 14.11 5.90 -1.60
N ILE A 166 13.41 6.94 -1.16
CA ILE A 166 12.00 7.15 -1.48
C ILE A 166 11.88 8.39 -2.37
N GLU A 167 11.34 8.19 -3.56
CA GLU A 167 11.05 9.27 -4.51
C GLU A 167 9.61 9.76 -4.34
N THR A 168 9.41 11.07 -4.29
CA THR A 168 8.10 11.71 -4.19
C THR A 168 8.01 12.82 -5.22
N ALA A 169 6.81 13.25 -5.63
CA ALA A 169 6.71 14.44 -6.48
C ALA A 169 7.22 15.68 -5.71
N SER A 170 6.83 15.83 -4.45
CA SER A 170 7.32 16.91 -3.57
C SER A 170 7.50 16.43 -2.13
N ALA A 171 8.20 17.22 -1.31
CA ALA A 171 8.28 16.99 0.13
C ALA A 171 6.91 16.86 0.83
N ALA A 172 5.86 17.49 0.29
CA ALA A 172 4.52 17.45 0.84
C ALA A 172 3.81 16.09 0.64
N ASP A 173 4.32 15.22 -0.24
CA ASP A 173 3.80 13.87 -0.46
C ASP A 173 4.45 12.80 0.44
N ARG A 174 5.43 13.18 1.29
CA ARG A 174 6.11 12.24 2.19
C ARG A 174 5.16 11.81 3.30
N LEU A 175 4.99 10.50 3.47
CA LEU A 175 4.25 9.97 4.61
C LEU A 175 5.07 10.07 5.89
N PRO A 176 4.43 10.35 7.04
CA PRO A 176 5.09 10.32 8.34
C PRO A 176 5.39 8.86 8.72
N THR A 177 6.62 8.42 8.47
CA THR A 177 7.09 7.07 8.80
C THR A 177 8.23 7.12 9.81
N PRO A 178 8.33 6.18 10.75
CA PRO A 178 9.53 5.99 11.55
C PRO A 178 10.76 5.77 10.66
N HIS A 179 11.94 6.11 11.16
CA HIS A 179 13.21 6.00 10.44
C HIS A 179 13.33 6.84 9.17
N ALA A 180 12.41 7.79 8.92
CA ALA A 180 12.45 8.66 7.75
C ALA A 180 13.76 9.48 7.66
N GLU A 181 14.39 9.77 8.80
CA GLU A 181 15.68 10.45 8.90
C GLU A 181 16.85 9.63 8.37
N ARG A 182 16.68 8.30 8.24
CA ARG A 182 17.69 7.37 7.71
C ARG A 182 17.51 7.11 6.21
N LEU A 183 16.45 7.62 5.61
CA LEU A 183 16.15 7.45 4.19
C LEU A 183 16.65 8.65 3.39
N THR A 184 17.11 8.38 2.17
CA THR A 184 17.31 9.42 1.17
C THR A 184 15.97 9.75 0.53
N TRP A 185 15.60 11.03 0.53
CA TRP A 185 14.37 11.48 -0.12
C TRP A 185 14.69 12.20 -1.43
N LEU A 186 14.03 11.78 -2.49
CA LEU A 186 14.11 12.45 -3.79
C LEU A 186 12.81 13.18 -4.09
N GLU A 187 12.93 14.32 -4.74
CA GLU A 187 11.81 15.12 -5.21
C GLU A 187 11.88 15.21 -6.73
N ARG A 188 10.86 14.64 -7.37
CA ARG A 188 10.77 14.49 -8.81
C ARG A 188 10.11 15.70 -9.49
N GLY A 189 9.39 16.53 -8.72
CA GLY A 189 8.53 17.58 -9.26
C GLY A 189 7.48 16.98 -10.19
N ASP A 190 7.32 17.58 -11.36
CA ASP A 190 6.35 17.18 -12.39
C ASP A 190 6.82 16.01 -13.27
N ALA A 191 8.05 15.52 -13.09
CA ALA A 191 8.52 14.39 -13.88
C ALA A 191 7.75 13.10 -13.54
N SER A 192 7.68 12.18 -14.52
CA SER A 192 6.95 10.92 -14.35
C SER A 192 7.70 9.96 -13.44
N ALA A 193 7.00 9.28 -12.52
CA ALA A 193 7.59 8.19 -11.74
C ALA A 193 7.84 6.91 -12.56
N ALA A 194 7.33 6.87 -13.81
CA ALA A 194 7.54 5.75 -14.70
C ALA A 194 8.98 5.72 -15.21
N SER A 195 9.63 4.55 -15.09
CA SER A 195 11.03 4.36 -15.52
C SER A 195 12.00 5.39 -14.90
N SER A 196 11.84 5.73 -13.62
CA SER A 196 12.70 6.70 -12.93
C SER A 196 14.14 6.19 -12.87
N THR A 197 15.01 6.78 -13.70
CA THR A 197 16.45 6.55 -13.65
C THR A 197 17.07 7.23 -12.43
N THR A 198 16.54 8.38 -12.02
CA THR A 198 16.99 9.11 -10.83
C THR A 198 16.91 8.26 -9.57
N LEU A 199 15.80 7.54 -9.37
CA LEU A 199 15.66 6.61 -8.25
C LEU A 199 16.67 5.46 -8.33
N ALA A 200 16.82 4.84 -9.50
CA ALA A 200 17.76 3.74 -9.70
C ALA A 200 19.23 4.15 -9.48
N GLU A 201 19.63 5.34 -9.95
CA GLU A 201 20.97 5.88 -9.75
C GLU A 201 21.24 6.24 -8.28
N ALA A 202 20.25 6.79 -7.58
CA ALA A 202 20.39 7.07 -6.15
C ALA A 202 20.58 5.79 -5.32
N VAL A 203 19.90 4.70 -5.70
CA VAL A 203 20.13 3.38 -5.07
C VAL A 203 21.57 2.91 -5.28
N GLY A 204 22.12 3.05 -6.50
CA GLY A 204 23.50 2.67 -6.78
C GLY A 204 24.55 3.48 -6.01
N ARG A 205 24.17 4.61 -5.40
CA ARG A 205 25.04 5.45 -4.55
C ARG A 205 24.88 5.17 -3.06
N LEU A 206 24.01 4.24 -2.65
CA LEU A 206 23.85 3.91 -1.24
C LEU A 206 25.12 3.27 -0.69
N ALA A 207 25.59 3.78 0.45
CA ALA A 207 26.66 3.18 1.23
C ALA A 207 26.09 2.01 2.04
N LEU A 208 25.99 0.83 1.42
CA LEU A 208 25.45 -0.38 2.03
C LEU A 208 26.56 -1.25 2.64
N PRO A 209 26.30 -1.98 3.74
CA PRO A 209 27.22 -3.01 4.23
C PRO A 209 27.54 -4.06 3.15
N ALA A 210 28.74 -4.64 3.24
CA ALA A 210 29.22 -5.62 2.26
C ALA A 210 28.41 -6.95 2.27
N THR A 211 27.84 -7.32 3.41
CA THR A 211 26.91 -8.46 3.49
C THR A 211 25.54 -8.04 2.94
N PRO A 212 24.84 -8.88 2.16
CA PRO A 212 23.49 -8.53 1.70
C PRO A 212 22.49 -8.42 2.86
N GLY A 213 21.75 -7.31 2.88
CA GLY A 213 20.56 -7.16 3.72
C GLY A 213 19.32 -7.73 3.02
N VAL A 214 18.15 -7.17 3.33
CA VAL A 214 16.92 -7.42 2.57
C VAL A 214 16.38 -6.11 2.02
N ALA A 215 16.21 -6.05 0.70
CA ALA A 215 15.63 -4.92 0.00
C ALA A 215 14.14 -5.14 -0.30
N TYR A 216 13.35 -4.10 -0.10
CA TYR A 216 11.93 -4.03 -0.39
C TYR A 216 11.72 -2.95 -1.46
N VAL A 217 11.48 -3.37 -2.69
CA VAL A 217 11.40 -2.49 -3.86
C VAL A 217 9.99 -2.52 -4.44
N ALA A 218 9.26 -1.40 -4.40
CA ALA A 218 7.91 -1.31 -4.93
C ALA A 218 7.66 0.00 -5.68
N GLY A 219 6.60 0.05 -6.48
CA GLY A 219 6.23 1.21 -7.30
C GLY A 219 6.02 0.84 -8.77
N GLU A 220 6.45 1.69 -9.69
CA GLU A 220 6.30 1.43 -11.13
C GLU A 220 7.16 0.25 -11.61
N ALA A 221 6.60 -0.60 -12.47
CA ALA A 221 7.19 -1.87 -12.87
C ALA A 221 8.59 -1.78 -13.51
N ARG A 222 8.84 -0.82 -14.40
CA ARG A 222 10.16 -0.65 -15.02
C ARG A 222 11.15 -0.05 -14.04
N THR A 223 10.73 0.91 -13.23
CA THR A 223 11.55 1.45 -12.12
C THR A 223 11.98 0.35 -11.14
N VAL A 224 11.06 -0.51 -10.72
CA VAL A 224 11.34 -1.66 -9.84
C VAL A 224 12.37 -2.60 -10.46
N LYS A 225 12.26 -2.86 -11.77
CA LYS A 225 13.26 -3.67 -12.49
C LYS A 225 14.64 -3.00 -12.50
N LEU A 226 14.71 -1.71 -12.83
CA LEU A 226 15.97 -0.95 -12.85
C LEU A 226 16.67 -0.98 -11.48
N VAL A 227 15.92 -0.72 -10.40
CA VAL A 227 16.45 -0.77 -9.03
C VAL A 227 16.95 -2.16 -8.66
N ARG A 228 16.18 -3.21 -8.98
CA ARG A 228 16.59 -4.59 -8.73
C ARG A 228 17.88 -4.93 -9.47
N ASP A 229 17.98 -4.54 -10.75
CA ASP A 229 19.16 -4.81 -11.56
C ASP A 229 20.40 -4.10 -10.98
N ARG A 230 20.26 -2.88 -10.45
CA ARG A 230 21.34 -2.17 -9.72
C ARG A 230 21.81 -2.93 -8.47
N LEU A 231 20.88 -3.35 -7.60
CA LEU A 231 21.23 -4.09 -6.39
C LEU A 231 21.92 -5.43 -6.69
N VAL A 232 21.46 -6.14 -7.72
CA VAL A 232 22.01 -7.47 -8.07
C VAL A 232 23.31 -7.35 -8.85
N ALA A 233 23.39 -6.49 -9.86
CA ALA A 233 24.54 -6.41 -10.75
C ALA A 233 25.67 -5.55 -10.17
N GLU A 234 25.36 -4.47 -9.46
CA GLU A 234 26.37 -3.50 -9.00
C GLU A 234 26.76 -3.73 -7.54
N HIS A 235 25.79 -4.04 -6.68
CA HIS A 235 26.07 -4.40 -5.28
C HIS A 235 26.29 -5.90 -5.06
N GLY A 236 26.13 -6.74 -6.10
CA GLY A 236 26.39 -8.17 -6.03
C GLY A 236 25.43 -8.98 -5.15
N TRP A 237 24.21 -8.46 -4.90
CA TRP A 237 23.25 -9.12 -4.02
C TRP A 237 22.60 -10.36 -4.65
N ASP A 238 22.27 -11.34 -3.81
CA ASP A 238 21.40 -12.46 -4.23
C ASP A 238 19.99 -11.94 -4.57
N ARG A 239 19.43 -12.42 -5.69
CA ARG A 239 18.08 -12.05 -6.15
C ARG A 239 16.99 -12.33 -5.11
N ARG A 240 17.18 -13.29 -4.20
CA ARG A 240 16.26 -13.66 -3.12
C ARG A 240 16.29 -12.67 -1.96
N SER A 241 17.33 -11.84 -1.86
CA SER A 241 17.43 -10.73 -0.91
C SER A 241 16.72 -9.47 -1.40
N VAL A 242 16.28 -9.42 -2.66
CA VAL A 242 15.52 -8.29 -3.23
C VAL A 242 14.07 -8.71 -3.45
N LEU A 243 13.20 -8.34 -2.51
CA LEU A 243 11.77 -8.46 -2.67
C LEU A 243 11.26 -7.34 -3.56
N THR A 244 10.52 -7.68 -4.62
CA THR A 244 9.97 -6.70 -5.56
C THR A 244 8.47 -6.78 -5.63
N LYS A 245 7.80 -5.63 -5.74
CA LYS A 245 6.36 -5.57 -5.97
C LYS A 245 5.97 -4.41 -6.90
N PRO A 246 5.81 -4.67 -8.20
CA PRO A 246 5.34 -3.65 -9.14
C PRO A 246 3.84 -3.38 -8.92
N PHE A 247 3.49 -2.13 -8.60
CA PHE A 247 2.11 -1.72 -8.33
C PHE A 247 1.37 -1.24 -9.58
N TRP A 248 2.10 -0.63 -10.50
CA TRP A 248 1.52 -0.07 -11.70
C TRP A 248 2.55 -0.03 -12.83
N SER A 249 2.05 0.16 -14.05
CA SER A 249 2.86 0.47 -15.22
C SER A 249 2.01 1.25 -16.22
N PRO A 250 2.58 2.20 -16.98
CA PRO A 250 1.83 2.94 -17.99
C PRO A 250 1.04 2.01 -18.93
N GLY A 251 -0.25 2.31 -19.10
CA GLY A 251 -1.15 1.54 -19.97
C GLY A 251 -1.67 0.21 -19.39
N ARG A 252 -1.35 -0.12 -18.12
CA ARG A 252 -1.87 -1.30 -17.42
C ARG A 252 -2.88 -0.91 -16.35
N THR A 253 -3.86 -1.76 -16.10
CA THR A 253 -4.87 -1.57 -15.04
C THR A 253 -5.01 -2.85 -14.21
N GLY A 254 -5.12 -2.72 -12.88
CA GLY A 254 -5.41 -3.84 -11.99
C GLY A 254 -4.27 -4.86 -11.87
N MET A 255 -3.03 -4.37 -11.78
CA MET A 255 -1.87 -5.23 -11.50
C MET A 255 -1.98 -5.84 -10.10
N GLU A 256 -1.57 -7.10 -9.97
CA GLU A 256 -1.52 -7.85 -8.69
C GLU A 256 -0.10 -7.94 -8.13
#